data_AF-A0A6P2D728-F1
#
_entry.id   AF-A0A6P2D728-F1
#
_cell.length_a   1.000
_cell.length_b   1.000
_cell.length_c   1.000
_cell.angle_alpha   90.00
_cell.angle_beta   90.00
_cell.angle_gamma   90.00
#
_symmetry.space_group_name_H-M   'P 1'
#
loop_
_entity.id
_entity.type
_entity.pdbx_description
1 polymer ?
#
loop_
_entity_poly.entity_id
_entity_poly.type
_entity_poly.pdbx_seq_one_letter_code
_entity_poly.pdbx_strand_id
1 'polypeptide(L)'
;MSDETALLAAIYANPDEDTPRLVYADWLDEHGDPARAEFIRVQIELASRDDYSTEEYARLNARGHQLQGAHAARWLRHLSQFDEAMQDQRVVVEFTRGFPDTLSLSGAEAADFAILRYFPELRHLEVMHSPLTPGVLRDIACLPELDSFTTESTGFDTAWLAHLDPLPCWTHVRILEDLDAGAWNAFQERRISKVTLLEPDQQRAAAIRYLRATRLNDSVRPNKPVKIVRLVQESTTDAELRLLSYLPELEEIEIAYGRETSAGLRHLSKLPNVKTIHLGRANAESLVPLMSCKTLETLEYLGDGYSPFGDESVTGLEELSALKHLTLCPGGTGPGLHDATLHRIGALRELRTLDIRIKLRELEDQGSLASLRNLGSLESLTLNGRTYTGAELQQFLADLRRQ
;
A
#
# COMPACT_ATOMS: atom_id res chain seq x y z
N MET A 1 -0.86 15.10 -38.45
CA MET A 1 -0.85 15.14 -36.97
C MET A 1 -0.55 16.58 -36.61
N SER A 2 -1.40 17.26 -35.83
CA SER A 2 -1.12 18.65 -35.42
C SER A 2 -0.05 18.68 -34.34
N ASP A 3 0.63 19.82 -34.17
CA ASP A 3 1.62 20.02 -33.10
C ASP A 3 0.99 19.77 -31.72
N GLU A 4 -0.24 20.22 -31.49
CA GLU A 4 -1.03 19.92 -30.29
C GLU A 4 -1.18 18.41 -30.04
N THR A 5 -1.51 17.63 -31.08
CA THR A 5 -1.67 16.18 -30.95
C THR A 5 -0.36 15.50 -30.56
N ALA A 6 0.76 15.97 -31.10
CA ALA A 6 2.08 15.43 -30.77
C ALA A 6 2.48 15.77 -29.32
N LEU A 7 2.18 16.98 -28.84
CA LEU A 7 2.42 17.40 -27.46
C LEU A 7 1.57 16.59 -26.47
N LEU A 8 0.28 16.40 -26.75
CA LEU A 8 -0.59 15.55 -25.94
C LEU A 8 -0.09 14.10 -25.92
N ALA A 9 0.30 13.54 -27.08
CA ALA A 9 0.87 12.20 -27.13
C ALA A 9 2.15 12.06 -26.30
N ALA A 10 3.00 13.09 -26.23
CA ALA A 10 4.19 13.09 -25.38
C ALA A 10 3.86 13.11 -23.88
N ILE A 11 2.81 13.84 -23.48
CA ILE A 11 2.30 13.85 -22.10
C ILE A 11 1.76 12.46 -21.72
N TYR A 12 0.98 11.84 -22.60
CA TYR A 12 0.40 10.52 -22.34
C TYR A 12 1.45 9.41 -22.34
N ALA A 13 2.49 9.51 -23.18
CA ALA A 13 3.62 8.58 -23.13
C ALA A 13 4.47 8.71 -21.86
N ASN A 14 4.41 9.87 -21.17
CA ASN A 14 5.22 10.17 -19.98
C ASN A 14 4.35 10.77 -18.87
N PRO A 15 3.38 10.01 -18.33
CA PRO A 15 2.36 10.54 -17.43
C PRO A 15 2.92 11.04 -16.09
N ASP A 16 4.12 10.62 -15.70
CA ASP A 16 4.77 11.10 -14.47
C ASP A 16 5.72 12.30 -14.68
N GLU A 17 6.01 12.67 -15.94
CA GLU A 17 6.93 13.77 -16.25
C GLU A 17 6.24 15.13 -16.36
N ASP A 18 6.82 16.14 -15.72
CA ASP A 18 6.30 17.50 -15.81
C ASP A 18 6.77 18.22 -17.08
N THR A 19 7.90 17.81 -17.66
CA THR A 19 8.49 18.47 -18.84
C THR A 19 7.54 18.52 -20.05
N PRO A 20 6.91 17.41 -20.50
CA PRO A 20 5.98 17.48 -21.63
C PRO A 20 4.76 18.38 -21.34
N ARG A 21 4.34 18.44 -20.08
CA ARG A 21 3.21 19.28 -19.65
C ARG A 21 3.57 20.76 -19.66
N LEU A 22 4.79 21.11 -19.24
CA LEU A 22 5.30 22.48 -19.31
C LEU A 22 5.45 22.95 -20.76
N VAL A 23 5.98 22.11 -21.65
CA VAL A 23 6.05 22.42 -23.08
C VAL A 23 4.65 22.63 -23.66
N TYR A 24 3.67 21.81 -23.27
CA TYR A 24 2.28 22.00 -23.67
C TYR A 24 1.66 23.28 -23.11
N ALA A 25 2.01 23.67 -21.88
CA ALA A 25 1.58 24.95 -21.30
C ALA A 25 2.15 26.14 -22.09
N ASP A 26 3.43 26.09 -22.49
CA ASP A 26 4.04 27.14 -23.33
C ASP A 26 3.31 27.25 -24.68
N TRP A 27 3.00 26.11 -25.30
CA TRP A 27 2.21 26.06 -26.53
C TRP A 27 0.81 26.68 -26.33
N LEU A 28 0.12 26.37 -25.23
CA LEU A 28 -1.21 26.93 -24.93
C LEU A 28 -1.19 28.46 -24.76
N ASP A 29 -0.15 29.03 -24.14
CA ASP A 29 0.02 30.48 -24.03
C ASP A 29 0.11 31.14 -25.42
N GLU A 30 0.89 30.54 -26.32
CA GLU A 30 1.06 31.02 -27.70
C GLU A 30 -0.19 30.85 -28.57
N HIS A 31 -1.06 29.90 -28.21
CA HIS A 31 -2.25 29.51 -28.99
C HIS A 31 -3.58 29.96 -28.36
N GLY A 32 -3.53 30.92 -27.44
CA GLY A 32 -4.72 31.63 -26.96
C GLY A 32 -5.47 30.97 -25.79
N ASP A 33 -4.83 30.06 -25.06
CA ASP A 33 -5.36 29.51 -23.81
C ASP A 33 -4.41 29.68 -22.60
N PRO A 34 -4.06 30.93 -22.24
CA PRO A 34 -3.12 31.18 -21.15
C PRO A 34 -3.66 30.75 -19.78
N ALA A 35 -4.98 30.73 -19.61
CA ALA A 35 -5.60 30.24 -18.38
C ALA A 35 -5.37 28.72 -18.18
N ARG A 36 -5.40 27.93 -19.27
CA ARG A 36 -5.08 26.50 -19.21
C ARG A 36 -3.59 26.28 -18.96
N ALA A 37 -2.74 27.06 -19.60
CA ALA A 37 -1.29 27.03 -19.40
C ALA A 37 -0.92 27.32 -17.94
N GLU A 38 -1.47 28.40 -17.36
CA GLU A 38 -1.29 28.75 -15.96
C GLU A 38 -1.79 27.64 -15.02
N PHE A 39 -2.96 27.05 -15.31
CA PHE A 39 -3.52 25.97 -14.50
C PHE A 39 -2.60 24.74 -14.44
N ILE A 40 -2.02 24.34 -15.58
CA ILE A 40 -1.03 23.26 -15.64
C ILE A 40 0.18 23.57 -14.76
N ARG A 41 0.76 24.77 -14.91
CA ARG A 41 1.94 25.18 -14.14
C ARG A 41 1.66 25.23 -12.64
N VAL A 42 0.52 25.81 -12.23
CA VAL A 42 0.09 25.85 -10.82
C VAL A 42 -0.03 24.46 -10.23
N GLN A 43 -0.68 23.51 -10.93
CA GLN A 43 -0.83 22.16 -10.42
C GLN A 43 0.49 21.36 -10.40
N ILE A 44 1.40 21.59 -11.35
CA ILE A 44 2.77 21.04 -11.30
C ILE A 44 3.53 21.59 -10.09
N GLU A 45 3.43 22.90 -9.85
CA GLU A 45 4.10 23.55 -8.72
C GLU A 45 3.55 23.04 -7.38
N LEU A 46 2.24 22.81 -7.28
CA LEU A 46 1.61 22.16 -6.12
C LEU A 46 2.13 20.74 -5.92
N ALA A 47 2.20 19.93 -6.99
CA ALA A 47 2.65 18.55 -6.93
C ALA A 47 4.15 18.39 -6.56
N SER A 48 4.94 19.44 -6.76
CA SER A 48 6.37 19.48 -6.41
C SER A 48 6.66 19.81 -4.94
N ARG A 49 5.64 20.24 -4.18
CA ARG A 49 5.81 20.66 -2.78
C ARG A 49 5.65 19.50 -1.80
N ASP A 50 6.53 19.49 -0.81
CA ASP A 50 6.49 18.52 0.30
C ASP A 50 5.80 19.09 1.57
N ASP A 51 5.58 20.41 1.65
CA ASP A 51 4.93 21.09 2.77
C ASP A 51 3.64 21.82 2.37
N TYR A 52 2.52 21.21 2.76
CA TYR A 52 1.16 21.67 2.48
C TYR A 52 0.67 22.79 3.42
N SER A 53 1.44 23.11 4.47
CA SER A 53 1.04 24.10 5.49
C SER A 53 1.46 25.54 5.17
N THR A 54 2.24 25.73 4.11
CA THR A 54 2.76 27.06 3.75
C THR A 54 1.68 27.97 3.16
N GLU A 55 1.78 29.28 3.42
CA GLU A 55 0.91 30.29 2.81
C GLU A 55 0.99 30.27 1.28
N GLU A 56 2.16 29.93 0.74
CA GLU A 56 2.36 29.80 -0.70
C GLU A 56 1.59 28.62 -1.30
N TYR A 57 1.61 27.45 -0.63
CA TYR A 57 0.78 26.32 -1.02
C TYR A 57 -0.70 26.70 -1.00
N ALA A 58 -1.17 27.34 0.07
CA ALA A 58 -2.55 27.80 0.18
C ALA A 58 -2.93 28.77 -0.95
N ARG A 59 -2.04 29.72 -1.30
CA ARG A 59 -2.24 30.66 -2.41
C ARG A 59 -2.32 29.97 -3.76
N LEU A 60 -1.39 29.05 -4.05
CA LEU A 60 -1.38 28.29 -5.30
C LEU A 60 -2.60 27.39 -5.41
N ASN A 61 -2.97 26.72 -4.32
CA ASN A 61 -4.15 25.86 -4.27
C ASN A 61 -5.43 26.69 -4.53
N ALA A 62 -5.57 27.85 -3.90
CA ALA A 62 -6.67 28.77 -4.16
C ALA A 62 -6.69 29.25 -5.62
N ARG A 63 -5.52 29.56 -6.20
CA ARG A 63 -5.40 29.95 -7.61
C ARG A 63 -5.81 28.82 -8.57
N GLY A 64 -5.40 27.59 -8.28
CA GLY A 64 -5.79 26.40 -9.03
C GLY A 64 -7.32 26.22 -9.04
N HIS A 65 -7.95 26.28 -7.87
CA HIS A 65 -9.41 26.21 -7.75
C HIS A 65 -10.13 27.35 -8.48
N GLN A 66 -9.58 28.58 -8.42
CA GLN A 66 -10.14 29.71 -9.15
C GLN A 66 -10.10 29.49 -10.67
N LEU A 67 -8.96 29.06 -11.20
CA LEU A 67 -8.80 28.77 -12.63
C LEU A 67 -9.74 27.65 -13.08
N GLN A 68 -9.82 26.56 -12.30
CA GLN A 68 -10.72 25.45 -12.58
C GLN A 68 -12.18 25.90 -12.55
N GLY A 69 -12.63 26.60 -11.50
CA GLY A 69 -14.01 27.06 -11.39
C GLY A 69 -14.42 28.03 -12.52
N ALA A 70 -13.49 28.87 -12.99
CA ALA A 70 -13.76 29.83 -14.06
C ALA A 70 -13.74 29.22 -15.47
N HIS A 71 -13.01 28.10 -15.69
CA HIS A 71 -12.68 27.64 -17.04
C HIS A 71 -12.94 26.15 -17.31
N ALA A 72 -13.19 25.31 -16.30
CA ALA A 72 -13.36 23.86 -16.49
C ALA A 72 -14.47 23.52 -17.49
N ALA A 73 -15.61 24.21 -17.47
CA ALA A 73 -16.69 23.98 -18.42
C ALA A 73 -16.25 24.20 -19.88
N ARG A 74 -15.36 25.17 -20.14
CA ARG A 74 -14.78 25.40 -21.47
C ARG A 74 -13.81 24.28 -21.85
N TRP A 75 -12.96 23.85 -20.91
CA TRP A 75 -11.98 22.78 -21.14
C TRP A 75 -12.66 21.42 -21.37
N LEU A 76 -13.77 21.18 -20.69
CA LEU A 76 -14.57 19.96 -20.77
C LEU A 76 -15.75 20.06 -21.74
N ARG A 77 -15.81 21.09 -22.60
CA ARG A 77 -16.94 21.33 -23.53
C ARG A 77 -17.27 20.15 -24.44
N HIS A 78 -16.31 19.26 -24.69
CA HIS A 78 -16.50 18.04 -25.49
C HIS A 78 -17.33 16.97 -24.75
N LEU A 79 -17.57 17.17 -23.46
CA LEU A 79 -18.38 16.35 -22.57
C LEU A 79 -19.77 16.97 -22.32
N SER A 80 -20.22 17.93 -23.13
CA SER A 80 -21.49 18.64 -22.89
C SER A 80 -22.72 17.73 -22.80
N GLN A 81 -22.65 16.52 -23.38
CA GLN A 81 -23.69 15.51 -23.23
C GLN A 81 -23.83 14.96 -21.80
N PHE A 82 -22.87 15.23 -20.91
CA PHE A 82 -22.86 14.86 -19.49
C PHE A 82 -23.07 16.08 -18.58
N ASP A 83 -23.40 17.26 -19.12
CA ASP A 83 -23.55 18.50 -18.33
C ASP A 83 -24.55 18.34 -17.18
N GLU A 84 -25.68 17.65 -17.43
CA GLU A 84 -26.68 17.36 -16.40
C GLU A 84 -26.09 16.49 -15.28
N ALA A 85 -25.39 15.41 -15.64
CA ALA A 85 -24.76 14.51 -14.67
C ALA A 85 -23.65 15.21 -13.85
N MET A 86 -22.91 16.14 -14.46
CA MET A 86 -21.93 16.96 -13.75
C MET A 86 -22.57 18.00 -12.84
N GLN A 87 -23.66 18.64 -13.27
CA GLN A 87 -24.42 19.59 -12.44
C GLN A 87 -25.03 18.91 -11.22
N ASP A 88 -25.56 17.71 -11.39
CA ASP A 88 -26.12 16.89 -10.31
C ASP A 88 -25.06 16.28 -9.38
N GLN A 89 -23.76 16.50 -9.67
CA GLN A 89 -22.64 15.86 -8.97
C GLN A 89 -22.63 14.32 -9.05
N ARG A 90 -23.36 13.74 -10.03
CA ARG A 90 -23.28 12.31 -10.34
C ARG A 90 -21.97 11.95 -11.02
N VAL A 91 -21.40 12.89 -11.76
CA VAL A 91 -20.12 12.77 -12.45
C VAL A 91 -19.21 13.90 -11.99
N VAL A 92 -18.08 13.56 -11.39
CA VAL A 92 -17.05 14.53 -10.96
C VAL A 92 -15.73 14.20 -11.64
N VAL A 93 -15.12 15.18 -12.30
CA VAL A 93 -13.82 15.07 -12.95
C VAL A 93 -12.82 15.93 -12.18
N GLU A 94 -11.81 15.29 -11.60
CA GLU A 94 -10.72 15.99 -10.93
C GLU A 94 -9.49 16.05 -11.82
N PHE A 95 -8.75 17.15 -11.67
CA PHE A 95 -7.56 17.42 -12.46
C PHE A 95 -6.30 17.25 -11.62
N THR A 96 -5.33 16.53 -12.16
CA THR A 96 -3.97 16.45 -11.62
C THR A 96 -2.99 16.96 -12.69
N ARG A 97 -2.10 17.87 -12.30
CA ARG A 97 -1.10 18.49 -13.19
C ARG A 97 -1.68 19.04 -14.50
N GLY A 98 -2.90 19.54 -14.41
CA GLY A 98 -3.66 20.18 -15.47
C GLY A 98 -4.47 19.23 -16.34
N PHE A 99 -4.55 17.93 -16.06
CA PHE A 99 -5.28 16.96 -16.89
C PHE A 99 -6.30 16.17 -16.06
N PRO A 100 -7.43 15.75 -16.67
CA PRO A 100 -8.35 14.80 -16.03
C PRO A 100 -7.60 13.55 -15.58
N ASP A 101 -7.75 13.20 -14.31
CA ASP A 101 -6.93 12.19 -13.65
C ASP A 101 -7.79 11.24 -12.81
N THR A 102 -8.73 11.81 -12.06
CA THR A 102 -9.74 11.09 -11.29
C THR A 102 -11.13 11.33 -11.86
N LEU A 103 -11.89 10.26 -12.00
CA LEU A 103 -13.31 10.29 -12.31
C LEU A 103 -14.08 9.63 -11.17
N SER A 104 -15.03 10.36 -10.59
CA SER A 104 -15.93 9.84 -9.56
C SER A 104 -17.36 9.81 -10.11
N LEU A 105 -17.97 8.63 -10.08
CA LEU A 105 -19.35 8.36 -10.47
C LEU A 105 -20.13 8.00 -9.21
N SER A 106 -21.02 8.88 -8.75
CA SER A 106 -21.76 8.70 -7.49
C SER A 106 -23.26 8.85 -7.71
N GLY A 107 -24.04 7.78 -7.50
CA GLY A 107 -25.45 7.78 -7.90
C GLY A 107 -25.65 7.96 -9.41
N ALA A 108 -24.66 7.55 -10.19
CA ALA A 108 -24.67 7.66 -11.64
C ALA A 108 -25.66 6.67 -12.28
N GLU A 109 -26.19 7.04 -13.43
CA GLU A 109 -27.05 6.20 -14.25
C GLU A 109 -26.23 5.40 -15.27
N ALA A 110 -26.84 4.36 -15.86
CA ALA A 110 -26.17 3.52 -16.86
C ALA A 110 -25.58 4.32 -18.05
N ALA A 111 -26.23 5.43 -18.43
CA ALA A 111 -25.77 6.28 -19.54
C ALA A 111 -24.50 7.08 -19.20
N ASP A 112 -24.29 7.44 -17.92
CA ASP A 112 -23.16 8.26 -17.49
C ASP A 112 -21.82 7.53 -17.70
N PHE A 113 -21.80 6.20 -17.58
CA PHE A 113 -20.61 5.38 -17.79
C PHE A 113 -20.02 5.50 -19.20
N ALA A 114 -20.79 6.01 -20.18
CA ALA A 114 -20.26 6.34 -21.50
C ALA A 114 -19.12 7.37 -21.44
N ILE A 115 -19.01 8.15 -20.35
CA ILE A 115 -17.95 9.13 -20.16
C ILE A 115 -16.56 8.50 -20.09
N LEU A 116 -16.44 7.23 -19.67
CA LEU A 116 -15.16 6.51 -19.60
C LEU A 116 -14.42 6.50 -20.94
N ARG A 117 -15.16 6.51 -22.06
CA ARG A 117 -14.59 6.52 -23.42
C ARG A 117 -13.82 7.80 -23.76
N TYR A 118 -14.02 8.87 -22.99
CA TYR A 118 -13.37 10.16 -23.18
C TYR A 118 -12.10 10.31 -22.34
N PHE A 119 -11.81 9.34 -21.46
CA PHE A 119 -10.65 9.35 -20.57
C PHE A 119 -9.85 8.03 -20.67
N PRO A 120 -9.24 7.72 -21.83
CA PRO A 120 -8.41 6.52 -21.96
C PRO A 120 -7.19 6.51 -21.02
N GLU A 121 -6.74 7.68 -20.59
CA GLU A 121 -5.57 7.88 -19.72
C GLU A 121 -5.95 8.01 -18.23
N LEU A 122 -7.20 7.68 -17.88
CA LEU A 122 -7.72 7.82 -16.52
C LEU A 122 -6.86 7.01 -15.53
N ARG A 123 -6.42 7.66 -14.45
CA ARG A 123 -5.60 7.04 -13.41
C ARG A 123 -6.46 6.51 -12.27
N HIS A 124 -7.51 7.23 -11.91
CA HIS A 124 -8.33 6.90 -10.75
C HIS A 124 -9.81 6.88 -11.12
N LEU A 125 -10.49 5.78 -10.80
CA LEU A 125 -11.92 5.62 -10.97
C LEU A 125 -12.58 5.25 -9.64
N GLU A 126 -13.56 6.05 -9.23
CA GLU A 126 -14.40 5.79 -8.08
C GLU A 126 -15.85 5.64 -8.53
N VAL A 127 -16.52 4.54 -8.16
CA VAL A 127 -17.91 4.25 -8.52
C VAL A 127 -18.70 3.94 -7.26
N MET A 128 -19.45 4.92 -6.77
CA MET A 128 -20.19 4.81 -5.51
C MET A 128 -21.69 4.79 -5.78
N HIS A 129 -22.43 3.90 -5.14
CA HIS A 129 -23.90 3.85 -5.22
C HIS A 129 -24.45 3.88 -6.65
N SER A 130 -23.72 3.31 -7.61
CA SER A 130 -24.02 3.37 -9.04
C SER A 130 -24.13 1.95 -9.61
N PRO A 131 -25.03 1.68 -10.56
CA PRO A 131 -25.27 0.33 -11.04
C PRO A 131 -24.13 -0.13 -11.95
N LEU A 132 -23.29 -1.03 -11.44
CA LEU A 132 -22.30 -1.72 -12.25
C LEU A 132 -22.95 -2.84 -13.06
N THR A 133 -22.47 -3.04 -14.28
CA THR A 133 -22.84 -4.17 -15.12
C THR A 133 -21.59 -4.85 -15.64
N PRO A 134 -21.65 -6.13 -16.03
CA PRO A 134 -20.55 -6.81 -16.72
C PRO A 134 -20.01 -6.04 -17.95
N GLY A 135 -20.86 -5.29 -18.65
CA GLY A 135 -20.45 -4.45 -19.78
C GLY A 135 -19.56 -3.30 -19.34
N VAL A 136 -20.02 -2.54 -18.34
CA VAL A 136 -19.25 -1.43 -17.74
C VAL A 136 -17.93 -1.93 -17.17
N LEU A 137 -17.91 -3.08 -16.48
CA LEU A 137 -16.67 -3.65 -15.95
C LEU A 137 -15.66 -4.00 -17.04
N ARG A 138 -16.11 -4.46 -18.21
CA ARG A 138 -15.23 -4.67 -19.36
C ARG A 138 -14.70 -3.36 -19.94
N ASP A 139 -15.51 -2.30 -19.94
CA ASP A 139 -15.06 -0.98 -20.38
C ASP A 139 -14.01 -0.42 -19.40
N ILE A 140 -14.23 -0.56 -18.10
CA ILE A 140 -13.25 -0.21 -17.04
C ILE A 140 -11.96 -1.02 -17.18
N ALA A 141 -12.08 -2.33 -17.40
CA ALA A 141 -10.93 -3.22 -17.54
C ALA A 141 -10.08 -2.91 -18.79
N CYS A 142 -10.62 -2.16 -19.75
CA CYS A 142 -9.91 -1.70 -20.94
C CYS A 142 -9.14 -0.38 -20.71
N LEU A 143 -9.19 0.23 -19.53
CA LEU A 143 -8.43 1.44 -19.22
C LEU A 143 -6.96 1.08 -18.97
N PRO A 144 -6.03 1.40 -19.90
CA PRO A 144 -4.65 0.91 -19.84
C PRO A 144 -3.84 1.52 -18.71
N GLU A 145 -4.17 2.75 -18.31
CA GLU A 145 -3.40 3.53 -17.35
C GLU A 145 -4.02 3.59 -15.95
N LEU A 146 -5.05 2.77 -15.69
CA LEU A 146 -5.78 2.82 -14.44
C LEU A 146 -4.92 2.34 -13.27
N ASP A 147 -4.64 3.26 -12.34
CA ASP A 147 -3.90 3.02 -11.11
C ASP A 147 -4.81 2.58 -9.97
N SER A 148 -6.03 3.12 -9.86
CA SER A 148 -6.99 2.67 -8.84
C SER A 148 -8.41 2.56 -9.36
N PHE A 149 -9.10 1.53 -8.90
CA PHE A 149 -10.54 1.35 -9.10
C PHE A 149 -11.19 1.05 -7.75
N THR A 150 -12.06 1.95 -7.29
CA THR A 150 -12.86 1.73 -6.06
C THR A 150 -14.33 1.68 -6.40
N THR A 151 -15.06 0.73 -5.82
CA THR A 151 -16.51 0.65 -5.93
C THR A 151 -17.18 0.34 -4.60
N GLU A 152 -18.39 0.87 -4.39
CA GLU A 152 -19.19 0.65 -3.16
C GLU A 152 -20.69 0.64 -3.45
N SER A 153 -21.43 -0.24 -2.77
CA SER A 153 -22.89 -0.28 -2.81
C SER A 153 -23.46 -0.39 -4.23
N THR A 154 -22.85 -1.24 -5.04
CA THR A 154 -23.18 -1.45 -6.46
C THR A 154 -23.89 -2.77 -6.74
N GLY A 155 -24.00 -3.65 -5.73
CA GLY A 155 -24.54 -5.00 -5.88
C GLY A 155 -23.55 -5.93 -6.60
N PHE A 156 -22.26 -5.70 -6.40
CA PHE A 156 -21.20 -6.42 -7.10
C PHE A 156 -21.25 -7.92 -6.82
N ASP A 157 -21.39 -8.71 -7.88
CA ASP A 157 -21.33 -10.17 -7.79
C ASP A 157 -19.87 -10.63 -7.85
N THR A 158 -19.47 -11.55 -6.96
CA THR A 158 -18.13 -12.15 -6.97
C THR A 158 -17.77 -12.77 -8.34
N ALA A 159 -18.74 -13.29 -9.09
CA ALA A 159 -18.53 -13.81 -10.44
C ALA A 159 -18.02 -12.74 -11.43
N TRP A 160 -18.26 -11.45 -11.16
CA TRP A 160 -17.86 -10.36 -12.02
C TRP A 160 -16.37 -10.00 -11.91
N LEU A 161 -15.65 -10.53 -10.91
CA LEU A 161 -14.20 -10.35 -10.80
C LEU A 161 -13.47 -10.76 -12.09
N ALA A 162 -13.96 -11.79 -12.79
CA ALA A 162 -13.39 -12.22 -14.07
C ALA A 162 -13.47 -11.16 -15.18
N HIS A 163 -14.41 -10.21 -15.12
CA HIS A 163 -14.48 -9.11 -16.08
C HIS A 163 -13.40 -8.05 -15.84
N LEU A 164 -12.83 -8.02 -14.64
CA LEU A 164 -11.72 -7.14 -14.27
C LEU A 164 -10.35 -7.77 -14.50
N ASP A 165 -10.29 -9.07 -14.86
CA ASP A 165 -9.05 -9.77 -15.16
C ASP A 165 -8.15 -9.01 -16.15
N PRO A 166 -8.62 -8.27 -17.17
CA PRO A 166 -7.76 -7.49 -18.07
C PRO A 166 -7.02 -6.31 -17.44
N LEU A 167 -7.45 -5.82 -16.26
CA LEU A 167 -6.85 -4.66 -15.61
C LEU A 167 -5.32 -4.79 -15.48
N PRO A 168 -4.60 -3.65 -15.52
CA PRO A 168 -3.18 -3.64 -15.24
C PRO A 168 -2.81 -4.30 -13.90
N CYS A 169 -1.64 -4.93 -13.83
CA CYS A 169 -1.20 -5.64 -12.63
C CYS A 169 -0.89 -4.70 -11.45
N TRP A 170 -0.75 -3.40 -11.71
CA TRP A 170 -0.55 -2.39 -10.68
C TRP A 170 -1.85 -1.73 -10.20
N THR A 171 -3.00 -1.98 -10.87
CA THR A 171 -4.26 -1.33 -10.47
C THR A 171 -4.67 -1.75 -9.07
N HIS A 172 -4.72 -0.82 -8.14
CA HIS A 172 -5.25 -1.04 -6.81
C HIS A 172 -6.78 -1.10 -6.87
N VAL A 173 -7.33 -2.32 -6.77
CA VAL A 173 -8.77 -2.57 -6.84
C VAL A 173 -9.34 -2.68 -5.42
N ARG A 174 -10.38 -1.89 -5.14
CA ARG A 174 -11.12 -1.87 -3.88
C ARG A 174 -12.60 -2.08 -4.17
N ILE A 175 -13.14 -3.18 -3.66
CA ILE A 175 -14.57 -3.46 -3.72
C ILE A 175 -15.07 -3.43 -2.29
N LEU A 176 -15.83 -2.38 -1.94
CA LEU A 176 -16.34 -2.13 -0.59
C LEU A 176 -17.65 -2.87 -0.35
N GLU A 177 -17.68 -4.13 -0.76
CA GLU A 177 -18.78 -5.08 -0.58
C GLU A 177 -18.19 -6.38 -0.03
N ASP A 178 -18.97 -7.15 0.72
CA ASP A 178 -18.53 -8.43 1.26
C ASP A 178 -18.42 -9.45 0.12
N LEU A 179 -17.20 -9.82 -0.22
CA LEU A 179 -16.88 -10.79 -1.28
C LEU A 179 -16.34 -12.08 -0.69
N ASP A 180 -16.53 -13.18 -1.42
CA ASP A 180 -15.86 -14.43 -1.06
C ASP A 180 -14.34 -14.24 -1.07
N ALA A 181 -13.76 -14.52 0.09
CA ALA A 181 -12.33 -14.50 0.37
C ALA A 181 -11.48 -15.26 -0.65
N GLY A 182 -11.91 -16.47 -1.01
CA GLY A 182 -11.16 -17.34 -1.91
C GLY A 182 -11.18 -16.80 -3.34
N ALA A 183 -12.34 -16.36 -3.81
CA ALA A 183 -12.51 -15.73 -5.11
C ALA A 183 -11.72 -14.42 -5.24
N TRP A 184 -11.71 -13.60 -4.19
CA TRP A 184 -10.91 -12.37 -4.14
C TRP A 184 -9.41 -12.67 -4.24
N ASN A 185 -8.90 -13.61 -3.44
CA ASN A 185 -7.49 -14.01 -3.48
C ASN A 185 -7.12 -14.58 -4.86
N ALA A 186 -7.98 -15.39 -5.46
CA ALA A 186 -7.76 -15.94 -6.80
C ALA A 186 -7.73 -14.83 -7.87
N PHE A 187 -8.58 -13.81 -7.75
CA PHE A 187 -8.56 -12.64 -8.64
C PHE A 187 -7.25 -11.86 -8.51
N GLN A 188 -6.82 -11.54 -7.28
CA GLN A 188 -5.56 -10.82 -7.05
C GLN A 188 -4.35 -11.61 -7.58
N GLU A 189 -4.30 -12.92 -7.35
CA GLU A 189 -3.24 -13.77 -7.86
C GLU A 189 -3.17 -13.75 -9.40
N ARG A 190 -4.31 -13.86 -10.10
CA ARG A 190 -4.34 -13.77 -11.58
C ARG A 190 -3.87 -12.41 -12.07
N ARG A 191 -4.33 -11.33 -11.46
CA ARG A 191 -4.01 -9.95 -11.85
C ARG A 191 -2.54 -9.62 -11.61
N ILE A 192 -2.04 -9.90 -10.41
CA ILE A 192 -0.69 -9.51 -10.01
C ILE A 192 0.36 -10.41 -10.65
N SER A 193 0.06 -11.69 -10.93
CA SER A 193 0.99 -12.59 -11.64
C SER A 193 1.43 -12.07 -13.00
N LYS A 194 0.63 -11.23 -13.67
CA LYS A 194 1.01 -10.57 -14.93
C LYS A 194 2.26 -9.70 -14.80
N VAL A 195 2.63 -9.24 -13.59
CA VAL A 195 3.88 -8.49 -13.38
C VAL A 195 5.10 -9.27 -13.88
N THR A 196 5.06 -10.61 -13.79
CA THR A 196 6.14 -11.49 -14.28
C THR A 196 6.33 -11.46 -15.80
N LEU A 197 5.35 -10.94 -16.54
CA LEU A 197 5.41 -10.78 -18.00
C LEU A 197 6.04 -9.45 -18.42
N LEU A 198 6.26 -8.54 -17.47
CA LEU A 198 6.86 -7.23 -17.72
C LEU A 198 8.39 -7.30 -17.70
N GLU A 199 9.04 -6.38 -18.40
CA GLU A 199 10.49 -6.19 -18.32
C GLU A 199 10.90 -5.70 -16.90
N PRO A 200 12.14 -5.93 -16.44
CA PRO A 200 12.55 -5.57 -15.07
C PRO A 200 12.25 -4.13 -14.65
N ASP A 201 12.49 -3.15 -15.54
CA ASP A 201 12.19 -1.74 -15.24
C ASP A 201 10.69 -1.48 -15.11
N GLN A 202 9.87 -2.19 -15.89
CA GLN A 202 8.41 -2.13 -15.84
C GLN A 202 7.85 -2.84 -14.60
N GLN A 203 8.50 -3.90 -14.11
CA GLN A 203 8.13 -4.58 -12.87
C GLN A 203 8.28 -3.64 -11.67
N ARG A 204 9.41 -2.93 -11.60
CA ARG A 204 9.64 -1.90 -10.58
C ARG A 204 8.62 -0.77 -10.71
N ALA A 205 8.36 -0.28 -11.92
CA ALA A 205 7.37 0.76 -12.17
C ALA A 205 5.95 0.32 -11.74
N ALA A 206 5.57 -0.93 -12.03
CA ALA A 206 4.29 -1.50 -11.60
C ALA A 206 4.14 -1.53 -10.07
N ALA A 207 5.20 -1.93 -9.35
CA ALA A 207 5.20 -1.89 -7.89
C ALA A 207 5.02 -0.46 -7.35
N ILE A 208 5.71 0.52 -7.94
CA ILE A 208 5.58 1.94 -7.56
C ILE A 208 4.17 2.47 -7.83
N ARG A 209 3.60 2.15 -9.00
CA ARG A 209 2.23 2.57 -9.36
C ARG A 209 1.22 1.99 -8.38
N TYR A 210 1.34 0.71 -8.06
CA TYR A 210 0.48 0.06 -7.06
C TYR A 210 0.55 0.77 -5.71
N LEU A 211 1.77 1.06 -5.21
CA LEU A 211 1.96 1.72 -3.92
C LEU A 211 1.38 3.14 -3.88
N ARG A 212 1.54 3.91 -4.96
CA ARG A 212 0.94 5.25 -5.07
C ARG A 212 -0.59 5.18 -5.09
N ALA A 213 -1.14 4.17 -5.74
CA ALA A 213 -2.58 3.96 -5.84
C ALA A 213 -3.25 3.61 -4.50
N THR A 214 -2.50 3.13 -3.49
CA THR A 214 -3.07 2.84 -2.16
C THR A 214 -3.40 4.09 -1.34
N ARG A 215 -2.92 5.28 -1.75
CA ARG A 215 -3.04 6.57 -1.01
C ARG A 215 -2.47 6.55 0.42
N LEU A 216 -1.68 5.52 0.78
CA LEU A 216 -0.96 5.42 2.06
C LEU A 216 0.51 5.82 1.92
N ASN A 217 0.99 5.87 0.68
CA ASN A 217 2.38 6.04 0.32
C ASN A 217 2.59 7.31 -0.50
N ASP A 218 1.97 8.41 -0.07
CA ASP A 218 2.00 9.71 -0.76
C ASP A 218 3.40 10.32 -0.92
N SER A 219 4.41 9.77 -0.24
CA SER A 219 5.82 10.15 -0.38
C SER A 219 6.55 9.39 -1.50
N VAL A 220 5.95 8.31 -2.04
CA VAL A 220 6.55 7.50 -3.10
C VAL A 220 6.57 8.29 -4.41
N ARG A 221 7.73 8.29 -5.07
CA ARG A 221 7.94 8.94 -6.37
C ARG A 221 8.63 7.96 -7.32
N PRO A 222 8.29 7.92 -8.62
CA PRO A 222 8.92 7.02 -9.60
C PRO A 222 10.46 7.05 -9.61
N ASN A 223 11.01 8.27 -9.50
CA ASN A 223 12.44 8.55 -9.65
C ASN A 223 13.20 8.62 -8.31
N LYS A 224 12.58 8.22 -7.19
CA LYS A 224 13.23 8.15 -5.87
C LYS A 224 13.26 6.71 -5.37
N PRO A 225 14.27 6.32 -4.58
CA PRO A 225 14.27 5.00 -3.93
C PRO A 225 13.12 4.89 -2.95
N VAL A 226 12.37 3.79 -3.00
CA VAL A 226 11.27 3.50 -2.07
C VAL A 226 11.81 2.77 -0.85
N LYS A 227 12.07 3.50 0.24
CA LYS A 227 12.65 2.91 1.46
C LYS A 227 11.62 2.37 2.44
N ILE A 228 10.47 3.01 2.50
CA ILE A 228 9.41 2.74 3.49
C ILE A 228 8.13 2.48 2.72
N VAL A 229 7.44 1.38 3.06
CA VAL A 229 6.13 1.05 2.50
C VAL A 229 5.15 0.78 3.61
N ARG A 230 3.96 1.37 3.48
CA ARG A 230 2.80 1.07 4.32
C ARG A 230 1.71 0.42 3.48
N LEU A 231 1.27 -0.74 3.92
CA LEU A 231 0.12 -1.45 3.38
C LEU A 231 -0.91 -1.54 4.50
N VAL A 232 -2.07 -0.92 4.30
CA VAL A 232 -3.21 -0.98 5.23
C VAL A 232 -4.40 -1.40 4.41
N GLN A 233 -4.94 -2.59 4.64
CA GLN A 233 -6.26 -2.95 4.13
C GLN A 233 -6.71 -4.34 4.52
N GLU A 234 -8.04 -4.50 4.66
CA GLU A 234 -8.79 -5.77 4.71
C GLU A 234 -8.55 -6.71 3.50
N SER A 235 -7.80 -6.26 2.48
CA SER A 235 -7.58 -6.99 1.23
C SER A 235 -6.12 -7.13 0.80
N THR A 236 -5.13 -6.85 1.66
CA THR A 236 -3.72 -7.17 1.34
C THR A 236 -3.55 -8.69 1.34
N THR A 237 -3.32 -9.29 0.17
CA THR A 237 -3.10 -10.73 -0.01
C THR A 237 -1.62 -11.02 -0.27
N ASP A 238 -1.27 -12.32 -0.31
CA ASP A 238 0.07 -12.78 -0.67
C ASP A 238 0.51 -12.28 -2.07
N ALA A 239 -0.45 -12.05 -2.96
CA ALA A 239 -0.20 -11.57 -4.30
C ALA A 239 0.36 -10.14 -4.28
N GLU A 240 -0.20 -9.23 -3.47
CA GLU A 240 0.30 -7.86 -3.32
C GLU A 240 1.72 -7.81 -2.77
N LEU A 241 2.06 -8.69 -1.80
CA LEU A 241 3.41 -8.76 -1.24
C LEU A 241 4.47 -9.16 -2.28
N ARG A 242 4.07 -9.84 -3.36
CA ARG A 242 4.96 -10.14 -4.49
C ARG A 242 5.47 -8.88 -5.17
N LEU A 243 4.64 -7.82 -5.27
CA LEU A 243 5.06 -6.56 -5.90
C LEU A 243 6.22 -5.91 -5.15
N LEU A 244 6.27 -6.06 -3.83
CA LEU A 244 7.36 -5.51 -3.02
C LEU A 244 8.72 -6.13 -3.37
N SER A 245 8.76 -7.37 -3.86
CA SER A 245 10.01 -8.04 -4.25
C SER A 245 10.76 -7.35 -5.41
N TYR A 246 10.10 -6.45 -6.14
CA TYR A 246 10.69 -5.64 -7.20
C TYR A 246 11.22 -4.28 -6.71
N LEU A 247 11.26 -4.06 -5.39
CA LEU A 247 11.80 -2.87 -4.73
C LEU A 247 12.96 -3.27 -3.79
N PRO A 248 14.13 -3.68 -4.32
CA PRO A 248 15.24 -4.16 -3.51
C PRO A 248 15.82 -3.11 -2.56
N GLU A 249 15.49 -1.84 -2.75
CA GLU A 249 15.87 -0.72 -1.88
C GLU A 249 15.05 -0.60 -0.59
N LEU A 250 14.01 -1.42 -0.39
CA LEU A 250 13.15 -1.37 0.79
C LEU A 250 13.93 -1.63 2.08
N GLU A 251 13.74 -0.76 3.06
CA GLU A 251 14.33 -0.83 4.39
C GLU A 251 13.26 -1.09 5.47
N GLU A 252 12.04 -0.58 5.28
CA GLU A 252 10.94 -0.65 6.26
C GLU A 252 9.61 -1.03 5.59
N ILE A 253 8.93 -2.01 6.17
CA ILE A 253 7.64 -2.51 5.70
C ILE A 253 6.69 -2.54 6.89
N GLU A 254 5.58 -1.82 6.76
CA GLU A 254 4.47 -1.83 7.70
C GLU A 254 3.24 -2.41 7.00
N ILE A 255 2.74 -3.52 7.52
CA ILE A 255 1.51 -4.16 7.06
C ILE A 255 0.53 -4.15 8.23
N ALA A 256 -0.60 -3.49 8.08
CA ALA A 256 -1.65 -3.47 9.09
C ALA A 256 -2.97 -4.00 8.52
N TYR A 257 -3.69 -4.79 9.34
CA TYR A 257 -4.98 -5.38 9.01
C TYR A 257 -4.96 -6.27 7.77
N GLY A 258 -3.84 -6.97 7.52
CA GLY A 258 -3.65 -7.75 6.30
C GLY A 258 -4.16 -9.19 6.38
N ARG A 259 -4.19 -9.84 5.21
CA ARG A 259 -4.57 -11.25 5.01
C ARG A 259 -3.39 -12.09 4.53
N GLU A 260 -2.17 -11.60 4.72
CA GLU A 260 -0.94 -12.28 4.34
C GLU A 260 -0.68 -13.57 5.11
N THR A 261 -0.46 -14.65 4.36
CA THR A 261 -0.07 -15.91 4.94
C THR A 261 1.45 -16.03 5.05
N SER A 262 1.91 -17.11 5.67
CA SER A 262 3.32 -17.53 5.63
C SER A 262 3.85 -17.66 4.18
N ALA A 263 3.00 -17.88 3.17
CA ALA A 263 3.43 -17.86 1.77
C ALA A 263 3.75 -16.44 1.29
N GLY A 264 2.93 -15.44 1.64
CA GLY A 264 3.17 -14.03 1.37
C GLY A 264 4.47 -13.52 1.97
N LEU A 265 4.76 -13.88 3.23
CA LEU A 265 6.01 -13.49 3.91
C LEU A 265 7.28 -14.00 3.22
N ARG A 266 7.21 -15.06 2.40
CA ARG A 266 8.36 -15.52 1.60
C ARG A 266 8.78 -14.49 0.55
N HIS A 267 7.88 -13.62 0.10
CA HIS A 267 8.26 -12.53 -0.80
C HIS A 267 9.11 -11.48 -0.09
N LEU A 268 8.77 -11.14 1.16
CA LEU A 268 9.52 -10.18 1.97
C LEU A 268 10.93 -10.70 2.31
N SER A 269 11.06 -12.01 2.50
CA SER A 269 12.35 -12.66 2.80
C SER A 269 13.43 -12.51 1.74
N LYS A 270 13.04 -12.14 0.51
CA LYS A 270 13.94 -11.96 -0.63
C LYS A 270 14.54 -10.56 -0.71
N LEU A 271 14.06 -9.64 0.12
CA LEU A 271 14.49 -8.25 0.07
C LEU A 271 15.84 -8.08 0.79
N PRO A 272 16.89 -7.59 0.10
CA PRO A 272 18.25 -7.65 0.62
C PRO A 272 18.56 -6.60 1.69
N ASN A 273 17.73 -5.56 1.81
CA ASN A 273 18.02 -4.38 2.65
C ASN A 273 16.98 -4.14 3.75
N VAL A 274 16.01 -5.04 3.94
CA VAL A 274 14.94 -4.84 4.93
C VAL A 274 15.50 -4.92 6.35
N LYS A 275 15.26 -3.86 7.11
CA LYS A 275 15.68 -3.70 8.51
C LYS A 275 14.50 -3.74 9.46
N THR A 276 13.33 -3.31 9.00
CA THR A 276 12.16 -3.15 9.85
C THR A 276 10.95 -3.80 9.21
N ILE A 277 10.29 -4.70 9.94
CA ILE A 277 9.01 -5.30 9.54
C ILE A 277 8.02 -5.15 10.71
N HIS A 278 6.91 -4.47 10.45
CA HIS A 278 5.77 -4.40 11.35
C HIS A 278 4.58 -5.12 10.71
N LEU A 279 4.03 -6.11 11.42
CA LEU A 279 2.88 -6.92 11.02
C LEU A 279 1.77 -6.74 12.06
N GLY A 280 0.78 -5.93 11.75
CA GLY A 280 -0.34 -5.57 12.63
C GLY A 280 -1.62 -6.32 12.27
N ARG A 281 -2.23 -7.01 13.25
CA ARG A 281 -3.37 -7.93 13.02
C ARG A 281 -3.09 -8.96 11.92
N ALA A 282 -1.89 -9.51 11.92
CA ALA A 282 -1.45 -10.46 10.91
C ALA A 282 -2.07 -11.85 11.11
N ASN A 283 -2.37 -12.53 10.01
CA ASN A 283 -2.90 -13.89 9.96
C ASN A 283 -1.82 -14.93 9.56
N ALA A 284 -0.54 -14.58 9.65
CA ALA A 284 0.54 -15.51 9.35
C ALA A 284 0.67 -16.58 10.46
N GLU A 285 0.38 -17.83 10.12
CA GLU A 285 0.57 -18.98 11.03
C GLU A 285 2.05 -19.20 11.37
N SER A 286 2.98 -18.66 10.57
CA SER A 286 4.42 -18.83 10.73
C SER A 286 5.21 -17.64 10.21
N LEU A 287 6.16 -17.16 11.01
CA LEU A 287 7.16 -16.15 10.66
C LEU A 287 8.47 -16.75 10.14
N VAL A 288 8.58 -18.09 10.05
CA VAL A 288 9.77 -18.80 9.56
C VAL A 288 10.37 -18.21 8.28
N PRO A 289 9.59 -17.79 7.27
CA PRO A 289 10.15 -17.15 6.07
C PRO A 289 11.06 -15.95 6.37
N LEU A 290 10.71 -15.14 7.36
CA LEU A 290 11.43 -13.91 7.72
C LEU A 290 12.76 -14.18 8.43
N MET A 291 13.00 -15.41 8.93
CA MET A 291 14.22 -15.75 9.68
C MET A 291 15.49 -15.77 8.80
N SER A 292 15.30 -15.71 7.47
CA SER A 292 16.40 -15.55 6.50
C SER A 292 16.81 -14.09 6.28
N CYS A 293 16.02 -13.11 6.76
CA CYS A 293 16.33 -11.67 6.68
C CYS A 293 17.42 -11.28 7.69
N LYS A 294 18.68 -11.61 7.42
CA LYS A 294 19.81 -11.34 8.34
C LYS A 294 20.04 -9.85 8.64
N THR A 295 19.47 -8.97 7.84
CA THR A 295 19.52 -7.52 8.00
C THR A 295 18.46 -6.97 8.96
N LEU A 296 17.53 -7.80 9.42
CA LEU A 296 16.39 -7.37 10.23
C LEU A 296 16.85 -6.90 11.61
N GLU A 297 16.61 -5.62 11.90
CA GLU A 297 16.89 -4.97 13.18
C GLU A 297 15.62 -4.86 14.04
N THR A 298 14.45 -4.79 13.41
CA THR A 298 13.14 -4.67 14.07
C THR A 298 12.14 -5.65 13.48
N LEU A 299 11.54 -6.48 14.33
CA LEU A 299 10.42 -7.35 13.98
C LEU A 299 9.30 -7.15 14.98
N GLU A 300 8.17 -6.65 14.52
CA GLU A 300 6.94 -6.57 15.29
C GLU A 300 5.86 -7.43 14.65
N TYR A 301 5.33 -8.37 15.43
CA TYR A 301 4.22 -9.22 15.06
C TYR A 301 3.11 -9.11 16.09
N LEU A 302 2.02 -8.49 15.67
CA LEU A 302 0.75 -8.45 16.38
C LEU A 302 -0.23 -9.34 15.61
N GLY A 303 -0.52 -10.52 16.13
CA GLY A 303 -1.40 -11.46 15.46
C GLY A 303 -2.87 -11.03 15.48
N ASP A 304 -3.65 -11.65 14.61
CA ASP A 304 -5.09 -11.41 14.43
C ASP A 304 -5.96 -11.83 15.62
N GLY A 305 -5.44 -12.66 16.53
CA GLY A 305 -6.20 -13.19 17.66
C GLY A 305 -6.98 -14.47 17.38
N TYR A 306 -6.84 -15.06 16.20
CA TYR A 306 -7.61 -16.24 15.78
C TYR A 306 -6.72 -17.33 15.19
N SER A 307 -5.63 -16.95 14.52
CA SER A 307 -4.70 -17.87 13.88
C SER A 307 -3.88 -18.65 14.91
N PRO A 308 -3.66 -19.97 14.71
CA PRO A 308 -2.81 -20.76 15.57
C PRO A 308 -1.36 -20.28 15.46
N PHE A 309 -0.73 -20.07 16.61
CA PHE A 309 0.65 -19.60 16.70
C PHE A 309 1.36 -20.27 17.87
N GLY A 310 2.60 -20.72 17.64
CA GLY A 310 3.40 -21.40 18.67
C GLY A 310 4.89 -21.43 18.37
N ASP A 311 5.64 -22.22 19.12
CA ASP A 311 7.10 -22.28 18.99
C ASP A 311 7.58 -22.68 17.58
N GLU A 312 6.83 -23.53 16.88
CA GLU A 312 7.13 -23.90 15.50
C GLU A 312 7.03 -22.69 14.54
N SER A 313 6.12 -21.75 14.82
CA SER A 313 5.86 -20.55 14.02
C SER A 313 7.05 -19.59 13.98
N VAL A 314 7.97 -19.67 14.95
CA VAL A 314 9.17 -18.83 15.06
C VAL A 314 10.46 -19.65 14.96
N THR A 315 10.41 -20.80 14.29
CA THR A 315 11.61 -21.62 14.09
C THR A 315 12.67 -20.87 13.30
N GLY A 316 13.89 -20.85 13.84
CA GLY A 316 15.01 -20.10 13.28
C GLY A 316 15.07 -18.66 13.79
N LEU A 317 14.27 -18.23 14.76
CA LEU A 317 14.39 -16.88 15.32
C LEU A 317 15.81 -16.54 15.82
N GLU A 318 16.53 -17.53 16.34
CA GLU A 318 17.92 -17.44 16.77
C GLU A 318 18.91 -17.00 15.67
N GLU A 319 18.49 -17.09 14.41
CA GLU A 319 19.27 -16.75 13.22
C GLU A 319 19.30 -15.24 12.93
N LEU A 320 18.40 -14.45 13.54
CA LEU A 320 18.28 -13.00 13.34
C LEU A 320 19.23 -12.21 14.26
N SER A 321 20.54 -12.45 14.15
CA SER A 321 21.53 -11.90 15.08
C SER A 321 21.65 -10.36 15.10
N ALA A 322 21.12 -9.66 14.08
CA ALA A 322 21.09 -8.20 14.01
C ALA A 322 19.89 -7.57 14.75
N LEU A 323 18.96 -8.39 15.26
CA LEU A 323 17.71 -7.94 15.83
C LEU A 323 17.93 -7.16 17.14
N LYS A 324 17.41 -5.94 17.17
CA LYS A 324 17.45 -5.01 18.31
C LYS A 324 16.08 -4.86 18.97
N HIS A 325 15.01 -4.98 18.20
CA HIS A 325 13.64 -4.82 18.68
C HIS A 325 12.79 -6.00 18.22
N LEU A 326 12.19 -6.71 19.18
CA LEU A 326 11.32 -7.85 18.92
C LEU A 326 10.02 -7.69 19.70
N THR A 327 8.90 -7.71 18.98
CA THR A 327 7.55 -7.81 19.55
C THR A 327 6.87 -9.06 19.00
N LEU A 328 6.47 -10.00 19.86
CA LEU A 328 5.72 -11.21 19.52
C LEU A 328 4.44 -11.30 20.34
N CYS A 329 3.34 -10.79 19.78
CA CYS A 329 2.03 -10.73 20.40
C CYS A 329 0.97 -11.41 19.51
N PRO A 330 1.00 -12.74 19.38
CA PRO A 330 0.11 -13.48 18.46
C PRO A 330 -1.38 -13.38 18.79
N GLY A 331 -1.73 -13.17 20.06
CA GLY A 331 -3.12 -12.96 20.49
C GLY A 331 -4.11 -14.13 20.32
N GLY A 332 -3.75 -15.20 19.61
CA GLY A 332 -4.70 -16.19 19.08
C GLY A 332 -4.88 -17.52 19.80
N THR A 333 -5.74 -18.37 19.23
CA THR A 333 -6.03 -19.73 19.69
C THR A 333 -4.96 -20.69 19.18
N GLY A 334 -4.10 -21.21 20.05
CA GLY A 334 -3.03 -22.15 19.68
C GLY A 334 -2.27 -22.65 20.91
N PRO A 335 -1.21 -23.47 20.72
CA PRO A 335 -0.34 -23.84 21.83
C PRO A 335 0.23 -22.59 22.49
N GLY A 336 0.55 -21.55 21.70
CA GLY A 336 1.23 -20.37 22.21
C GLY A 336 2.74 -20.59 22.27
N LEU A 337 3.45 -19.52 22.59
CA LEU A 337 4.89 -19.55 22.77
C LEU A 337 5.23 -20.19 24.13
N HIS A 338 6.31 -20.97 24.17
CA HIS A 338 6.79 -21.78 25.29
C HIS A 338 8.34 -21.77 25.39
N ASP A 339 8.89 -22.82 25.99
CA ASP A 339 10.29 -23.02 26.32
C ASP A 339 11.22 -22.86 25.10
N ALA A 340 10.87 -23.45 23.94
CA ALA A 340 11.74 -23.41 22.78
C ALA A 340 11.89 -21.97 22.27
N THR A 341 10.82 -21.18 22.25
CA THR A 341 10.90 -19.76 21.86
C THR A 341 11.82 -18.97 22.80
N LEU A 342 11.75 -19.18 24.12
CA LEU A 342 12.62 -18.50 25.08
C LEU A 342 14.10 -18.84 24.86
N HIS A 343 14.43 -20.11 24.59
CA HIS A 343 15.79 -20.51 24.28
C HIS A 343 16.33 -19.85 23.00
N ARG A 344 15.49 -19.75 21.95
CA ARG A 344 15.86 -19.08 20.69
C ARG A 344 16.12 -17.59 20.91
N ILE A 345 15.22 -16.91 21.63
CA ILE A 345 15.38 -15.48 21.98
C ILE A 345 16.69 -15.28 22.75
N GLY A 346 17.07 -16.19 23.65
CA GLY A 346 18.34 -16.13 24.37
C GLY A 346 19.60 -16.11 23.50
N ALA A 347 19.52 -16.40 22.20
CA ALA A 347 20.63 -16.27 21.25
C ALA A 347 20.80 -14.82 20.71
N LEU A 348 19.78 -13.97 20.83
CA LEU A 348 19.72 -12.63 20.24
C LEU A 348 20.42 -11.57 21.11
N ARG A 349 21.76 -11.60 21.14
CA ARG A 349 22.55 -10.79 22.09
C ARG A 349 22.48 -9.27 21.88
N GLU A 350 22.12 -8.82 20.69
CA GLU A 350 21.95 -7.40 20.35
C GLU A 350 20.57 -6.84 20.70
N LEU A 351 19.67 -7.68 21.25
CA LEU A 351 18.31 -7.29 21.55
C LEU A 351 18.25 -6.25 22.68
N ARG A 352 17.60 -5.13 22.40
CA ARG A 352 17.40 -3.99 23.30
C ARG A 352 15.99 -3.91 23.84
N THR A 353 15.00 -4.21 22.99
CA THR A 353 13.60 -4.25 23.37
C THR A 353 13.03 -5.62 23.05
N LEU A 354 12.44 -6.25 24.06
CA LEU A 354 11.69 -7.49 23.91
C LEU A 354 10.28 -7.30 24.47
N ASP A 355 9.26 -7.42 23.63
CA ASP A 355 7.87 -7.57 24.04
C ASP A 355 7.36 -8.93 23.60
N ILE A 356 6.96 -9.78 24.54
CA ILE A 356 6.46 -11.11 24.22
C ILE A 356 5.28 -11.48 25.10
N ARG A 357 4.26 -12.04 24.46
CA ARG A 357 3.16 -12.71 25.14
C ARG A 357 3.40 -14.23 25.14
N ILE A 358 3.63 -14.80 26.31
CA ILE A 358 3.99 -16.20 26.53
C ILE A 358 3.14 -16.82 27.64
N LYS A 359 2.75 -18.09 27.50
CA LYS A 359 1.97 -18.77 28.54
C LYS A 359 2.87 -19.30 29.65
N LEU A 360 3.28 -18.41 30.56
CA LEU A 360 4.22 -18.73 31.64
C LEU A 360 3.84 -19.94 32.52
N ARG A 361 2.54 -20.27 32.61
CA ARG A 361 2.05 -21.41 33.41
C ARG A 361 2.17 -22.77 32.70
N GLU A 362 2.40 -22.74 31.40
CA GLU A 362 2.49 -23.92 30.54
C GLU A 362 3.95 -24.23 30.17
N LEU A 363 4.93 -23.50 30.71
CA LEU A 363 6.36 -23.80 30.54
C LEU A 363 6.70 -25.18 31.14
N GLU A 364 7.34 -26.02 30.34
CA GLU A 364 7.76 -27.36 30.73
C GLU A 364 9.12 -27.35 31.43
N ASP A 365 10.04 -26.48 30.99
CA ASP A 365 11.36 -26.29 31.60
C ASP A 365 11.36 -25.03 32.47
N GLN A 366 11.43 -25.24 33.78
CA GLN A 366 11.50 -24.15 34.76
C GLN A 366 12.72 -23.24 34.54
N GLY A 367 13.76 -23.73 33.84
CA GLY A 367 14.94 -22.98 33.47
C GLY A 367 14.83 -22.15 32.19
N SER A 368 13.78 -22.29 31.36
CA SER A 368 13.74 -21.61 30.05
C SER A 368 13.74 -20.09 30.16
N LEU A 369 13.12 -19.53 31.21
CA LEU A 369 13.17 -18.09 31.49
C LEU A 369 14.59 -17.59 31.76
N ALA A 370 15.47 -18.44 32.29
CA ALA A 370 16.86 -18.08 32.53
C ALA A 370 17.63 -17.77 31.22
N SER A 371 17.12 -18.20 30.06
CA SER A 371 17.68 -17.87 28.74
C SER A 371 17.68 -16.35 28.46
N LEU A 372 16.72 -15.61 29.03
CA LEU A 372 16.67 -14.15 28.88
C LEU A 372 17.87 -13.44 29.51
N ARG A 373 18.63 -14.11 30.39
CA ARG A 373 19.88 -13.58 30.97
C ARG A 373 21.00 -13.41 29.95
N ASN A 374 20.89 -14.08 28.80
CA ASN A 374 21.88 -13.97 27.74
C ASN A 374 21.74 -12.65 26.95
N LEU A 375 20.64 -11.92 27.13
CA LEU A 375 20.34 -10.65 26.48
C LEU A 375 21.08 -9.50 27.19
N GLY A 376 22.39 -9.43 27.02
CA GLY A 376 23.25 -8.46 27.73
C GLY A 376 22.98 -7.00 27.38
N SER A 377 22.37 -6.73 26.22
CA SER A 377 22.04 -5.39 25.72
C SER A 377 20.59 -4.98 26.00
N LEU A 378 19.84 -5.77 26.76
CA LEU A 378 18.40 -5.54 26.96
C LEU A 378 18.14 -4.31 27.84
N GLU A 379 17.40 -3.37 27.28
CA GLU A 379 17.04 -2.08 27.91
C GLU A 379 15.58 -2.10 28.39
N SER A 380 14.70 -2.81 27.70
CA SER A 380 13.28 -2.94 28.00
C SER A 380 12.76 -4.35 27.75
N LEU A 381 12.02 -4.88 28.72
CA LEU A 381 11.37 -6.18 28.64
C LEU A 381 9.88 -6.03 28.98
N THR A 382 8.99 -6.34 28.05
CA THR A 382 7.57 -6.51 28.31
C THR A 382 7.23 -7.99 28.27
N LEU A 383 6.75 -8.53 29.39
CA LEU A 383 6.28 -9.90 29.49
C LEU A 383 4.80 -9.89 29.85
N ASN A 384 3.95 -10.43 28.97
CA ASN A 384 2.50 -10.53 29.18
C ASN A 384 1.87 -9.18 29.58
N GLY A 385 2.32 -8.08 28.97
CA GLY A 385 1.81 -6.73 29.21
C GLY A 385 2.40 -6.02 30.43
N ARG A 386 3.32 -6.65 31.19
CA ARG A 386 4.10 -5.97 32.24
C ARG A 386 5.48 -5.60 31.72
N THR A 387 5.78 -4.31 31.77
CA THR A 387 7.08 -3.77 31.33
C THR A 387 8.05 -3.62 32.49
N TYR A 388 9.31 -3.99 32.25
CA TYR A 388 10.44 -3.88 33.15
C TYR A 388 11.52 -3.05 32.44
N THR A 389 12.02 -2.00 33.10
CA THR A 389 13.10 -1.14 32.58
C THR A 389 14.09 -0.78 33.69
N GLY A 390 15.29 -0.32 33.31
CA GLY A 390 16.27 0.20 34.25
C GLY A 390 16.59 -0.76 35.40
N ALA A 391 16.48 -0.28 36.64
CA ALA A 391 16.79 -1.07 37.84
C ALA A 391 15.84 -2.28 38.04
N GLU A 392 14.56 -2.15 37.68
CA GLU A 392 13.58 -3.24 37.81
C GLU A 392 13.93 -4.41 36.88
N LEU A 393 14.38 -4.11 35.67
CA LEU A 393 14.84 -5.11 34.70
C LEU A 393 16.09 -5.84 35.22
N GLN A 394 17.07 -5.10 35.75
CA GLN A 394 18.29 -5.71 36.31
C GLN A 394 17.98 -6.63 37.49
N GLN A 395 17.05 -6.22 38.36
CA GLN A 395 16.59 -7.04 39.47
C GLN A 395 15.88 -8.31 38.98
N PHE A 396 14.97 -8.18 38.01
CA PHE A 396 14.27 -9.31 37.40
C PHE A 396 15.26 -10.34 36.81
N LEU A 397 16.23 -9.89 36.02
CA LEU A 397 17.25 -10.77 35.42
C LEU A 397 18.19 -11.39 36.48
N ALA A 398 18.44 -10.71 37.59
CA ALA A 398 19.23 -11.24 38.70
C ALA A 398 18.48 -12.32 39.50
N ASP A 399 17.17 -12.18 39.68
CA ASP A 399 16.35 -13.16 40.40
C ASP A 399 16.23 -14.48 39.63
N LEU A 400 16.30 -14.45 38.30
CA LEU A 400 16.45 -15.63 37.43
C LEU A 400 17.78 -16.38 37.60
N ARG A 401 18.71 -15.93 38.47
CA ARG A 401 19.93 -16.68 38.85
C ARG A 401 19.75 -17.56 40.08
N ARG A 402 18.68 -17.33 40.86
CA ARG A 402 18.45 -17.95 42.18
C ARG A 402 17.46 -19.12 42.13
N GLN A 403 16.73 -19.23 41.02
CA GLN A 403 15.93 -20.39 40.62
C GLN A 403 16.80 -21.28 39.74
#